data_AF-A0A326RPX9-F1
#
_entry.id   AF-A0A326RPX9-F1
#
_cell.length_a   1.000
_cell.length_b   1.000
_cell.length_c   1.000
_cell.angle_alpha   90.00
_cell.angle_beta   90.00
_cell.angle_gamma   90.00
#
_symmetry.space_group_name_H-M   'P 1'
#
loop_
_entity.id
_entity.type
_entity.pdbx_description
1 polymer ?
#
loop_
_entity_poly.entity_id
_entity_poly.type
_entity_poly.pdbx_seq_one_letter_code
_entity_poly.pdbx_strand_id
1 'polypeptide(L)'
;MQETWTFDFSPTSNTKEELEELLAEKEQELGIFLSYYYKKEGAVTEKVKLKSDPEFESITTGSMVLDFELVHFNACLAIHEQAREEMKIKFEIDGHSQKLILTGPYWPERGMDEI
;
A
#
# COMPACT_ATOMS: atom_id res chain seq x y z
N MET A 1 3.63 -11.71 8.59
CA MET A 1 4.09 -10.37 8.21
C MET A 1 2.87 -9.47 8.01
N GLN A 2 2.90 -8.27 8.59
CA GLN A 2 1.89 -7.24 8.37
C GLN A 2 2.61 -5.91 8.52
N GLU A 3 2.64 -5.14 7.43
CA GLU A 3 3.39 -3.90 7.38
C GLU A 3 2.48 -2.71 7.66
N THR A 4 3.06 -1.71 8.32
CA THR A 4 2.44 -0.41 8.51
C THR A 4 3.29 0.67 7.87
N TRP A 5 2.63 1.70 7.35
CA TRP A 5 3.28 2.88 6.81
C TRP A 5 2.61 4.12 7.36
N THR A 6 3.33 5.23 7.46
CA THR A 6 2.78 6.45 8.05
C THR A 6 3.18 7.66 7.23
N PHE A 7 2.20 8.51 6.98
CA PHE A 7 2.37 9.81 6.34
C PHE A 7 1.93 10.92 7.28
N ASP A 8 2.55 12.08 7.16
CA ASP A 8 2.02 13.29 7.78
C ASP A 8 0.73 13.67 7.05
N PHE A 9 -0.36 13.86 7.80
CA PHE A 9 -1.68 14.13 7.25
C PHE A 9 -2.51 14.97 8.22
N SER A 10 -2.82 16.19 7.80
CA SER A 10 -3.57 17.17 8.58
C SER A 10 -4.81 17.61 7.81
N PRO A 11 -5.90 16.81 7.83
CA PRO A 11 -7.06 17.11 7.00
C PRO A 11 -7.73 18.41 7.46
N THR A 12 -8.09 19.27 6.51
CA THR A 12 -8.67 20.59 6.82
C THR A 12 -10.19 20.57 6.78
N SER A 13 -10.79 20.03 5.72
CA SER A 13 -12.24 20.08 5.54
C SER A 13 -12.80 18.99 4.63
N ASN A 14 -12.06 18.55 3.60
CA ASN A 14 -12.48 17.46 2.72
C ASN A 14 -11.52 16.28 2.85
N THR A 15 -11.59 15.57 3.98
CA THR A 15 -10.71 14.45 4.32
C THR A 15 -10.57 13.40 3.21
N LYS A 16 -11.64 13.13 2.47
CA LYS A 16 -11.60 12.12 1.39
C LYS A 16 -10.76 12.60 0.20
N GLU A 17 -11.04 13.80 -0.31
CA GLU A 17 -10.31 14.38 -1.45
C GLU A 17 -8.84 14.60 -1.08
N GLU A 18 -8.59 15.15 0.12
CA GLU A 18 -7.23 15.38 0.63
C GLU A 18 -6.46 14.04 0.83
N LEU A 19 -7.15 12.96 1.20
CA LEU A 19 -6.56 11.62 1.27
C LEU A 19 -6.22 11.07 -0.12
N GLU A 20 -7.12 11.22 -1.09
CA GLU A 20 -6.89 10.79 -2.47
C GLU A 20 -5.71 11.53 -3.11
N GLU A 21 -5.62 12.84 -2.89
CA GLU A 21 -4.50 13.69 -3.31
C GLU A 21 -3.17 13.26 -2.67
N LEU A 22 -3.16 13.04 -1.35
CA LEU A 22 -1.96 12.57 -0.65
C LEU A 22 -1.47 11.24 -1.23
N LEU A 23 -2.37 10.28 -1.46
CA LEU A 23 -1.99 8.97 -2.00
C LEU A 23 -1.43 9.08 -3.42
N ALA A 24 -1.98 9.97 -4.25
CA ALA A 24 -1.46 10.25 -5.58
C ALA A 24 -0.06 10.90 -5.52
N GLU A 25 0.17 11.85 -4.60
CA GLU A 25 1.49 12.45 -4.37
C GLU A 25 2.51 11.41 -3.87
N LYS A 26 2.05 10.48 -3.02
CA LYS A 26 2.87 9.45 -2.36
C LYS A 26 2.97 8.14 -3.13
N GLU A 27 2.64 8.12 -4.42
CA GLU A 27 2.69 6.93 -5.29
C GLU A 27 3.99 6.12 -5.12
N GLN A 28 5.16 6.78 -5.16
CA GLN A 28 6.45 6.10 -5.05
C GLN A 28 6.67 5.48 -3.66
N GLU A 29 6.28 6.18 -2.59
CA GLU A 29 6.40 5.67 -1.22
C GLU A 29 5.43 4.51 -0.97
N LEU A 30 4.22 4.57 -1.55
CA LEU A 30 3.27 3.45 -1.56
C LEU A 30 3.83 2.24 -2.31
N GLY A 31 4.57 2.45 -3.40
CA GLY A 31 5.31 1.38 -4.09
C GLY A 31 6.31 0.70 -3.17
N ILE A 32 7.11 1.47 -2.44
CA ILE A 32 8.07 0.91 -1.46
C ILE A 32 7.33 0.10 -0.38
N PHE A 33 6.25 0.65 0.18
CA PHE A 33 5.42 -0.01 1.17
C PHE A 33 4.87 -1.36 0.68
N LEU A 34 4.26 -1.38 -0.51
CA LEU A 34 3.66 -2.60 -1.08
C LEU A 34 4.73 -3.63 -1.48
N SER A 35 5.91 -3.18 -1.91
CA SER A 35 7.02 -4.06 -2.30
C SER A 35 7.53 -4.96 -1.16
N TYR A 36 7.34 -4.57 0.11
CA TYR A 36 7.72 -5.44 1.24
C TYR A 36 6.99 -6.78 1.24
N TYR A 37 5.76 -6.81 0.71
CA TYR A 37 4.97 -8.03 0.61
C TYR A 37 5.47 -8.99 -0.47
N TYR A 38 6.12 -8.47 -1.51
CA TYR A 38 6.63 -9.24 -2.66
C TYR A 38 8.14 -9.41 -2.65
N LYS A 39 8.82 -8.97 -1.58
CA LYS A 39 10.27 -9.07 -1.42
C LYS A 39 10.81 -10.50 -1.62
N LYS A 40 10.06 -11.51 -1.16
CA LYS A 40 10.44 -12.93 -1.30
C LYS A 40 10.40 -13.42 -2.76
N GLU A 41 9.60 -12.76 -3.60
CA GLU A 41 9.45 -13.06 -5.03
C GLU A 41 10.49 -12.30 -5.87
N GLY A 42 11.23 -11.36 -5.26
CA GLY A 42 12.19 -10.51 -5.97
C GLY A 42 11.51 -9.47 -6.87
N ALA A 43 10.26 -9.14 -6.58
CA ALA A 43 9.48 -8.16 -7.32
C ALA A 43 9.37 -6.82 -6.59
N VAL A 44 9.14 -5.77 -7.35
CA VAL A 44 8.84 -4.42 -6.86
C VAL A 44 7.49 -3.98 -7.39
N THR A 45 6.81 -3.12 -6.64
CA THR A 45 5.53 -2.55 -7.06
C THR A 45 5.72 -1.13 -7.58
N GLU A 46 5.14 -0.85 -8.74
CA GLU A 46 5.21 0.43 -9.43
C GLU A 46 3.82 0.89 -9.86
N LYS A 47 3.71 2.16 -10.28
CA LYS A 47 2.46 2.76 -10.80
C LYS A 47 1.26 2.59 -9.86
N VAL A 48 1.49 2.76 -8.56
CA VAL A 48 0.48 2.54 -7.52
C VAL A 48 -0.61 3.59 -7.61
N LYS A 49 -1.85 3.16 -7.69
CA LYS A 49 -3.01 4.03 -7.82
C LYS A 49 -4.15 3.54 -6.97
N LEU A 50 -4.99 4.47 -6.56
CA LEU A 50 -6.26 4.12 -5.96
C LEU A 50 -7.19 3.52 -7.04
N LYS A 51 -7.68 2.30 -6.82
CA LYS A 51 -8.61 1.65 -7.74
C LYS A 51 -10.03 2.21 -7.66
N SER A 52 -10.44 2.55 -6.44
CA SER A 52 -11.76 3.08 -6.12
C SER A 52 -11.67 3.95 -4.87
N ASP A 53 -12.61 4.88 -4.73
CA ASP A 53 -12.78 5.74 -3.57
C ASP A 53 -12.58 4.98 -2.23
N PRO A 54 -11.95 5.60 -1.22
CA PRO A 54 -11.77 4.95 0.08
C PRO A 54 -13.13 4.68 0.75
N GLU A 55 -13.28 3.47 1.29
CA GLU A 55 -14.43 3.04 2.06
C GLU A 55 -14.22 3.43 3.53
N PHE A 56 -14.94 4.45 3.99
CA PHE A 56 -14.90 4.87 5.39
C PHE A 56 -15.83 3.99 6.26
N GLU A 57 -15.25 3.35 7.27
CA GLU A 57 -15.99 2.60 8.30
C GLU A 57 -16.36 3.51 9.48
N SER A 58 -15.57 4.56 9.71
CA SER A 58 -15.82 5.63 10.66
C SER A 58 -15.32 6.97 10.10
N ILE A 59 -15.33 8.04 10.91
CA ILE A 59 -14.82 9.35 10.50
C ILE A 59 -13.30 9.31 10.25
N THR A 60 -12.57 8.45 10.95
CA THR A 60 -11.10 8.40 10.91
C THR A 60 -10.54 7.08 10.40
N THR A 61 -11.37 6.05 10.22
CA THR A 61 -10.91 4.72 9.84
C THR A 61 -11.66 4.19 8.63
N GLY A 62 -10.98 3.36 7.86
CA GLY A 62 -11.58 2.71 6.72
C GLY A 62 -10.61 1.82 5.97
N SER A 63 -10.93 1.57 4.71
CA SER A 63 -10.09 0.80 3.82
C SER A 63 -10.13 1.32 2.39
N MET A 64 -9.11 0.98 1.62
CA MET A 64 -8.98 1.35 0.22
C MET A 64 -8.39 0.18 -0.56
N VAL A 65 -8.61 0.15 -1.87
CA VAL A 65 -7.96 -0.82 -2.75
C VAL A 65 -6.95 -0.08 -3.62
N LEU A 66 -5.69 -0.48 -3.49
CA LEU A 66 -4.61 -0.01 -4.35
C LEU A 66 -4.40 -0.99 -5.49
N ASP A 67 -4.24 -0.46 -6.69
CA ASP A 67 -3.88 -1.17 -7.93
C ASP A 67 -2.46 -0.77 -8.30
N PHE A 68 -1.64 -1.74 -8.71
CA PHE A 68 -0.24 -1.51 -9.03
C PHE A 68 0.27 -2.52 -10.04
N GLU A 69 1.40 -2.19 -10.66
CA GLU A 69 2.18 -3.12 -11.47
C GLU A 69 3.21 -3.81 -10.58
N LEU A 70 3.16 -5.13 -10.52
CA LEU A 70 4.17 -5.98 -9.91
C LEU A 70 5.21 -6.32 -10.98
N VAL A 71 6.43 -5.78 -10.81
CA VAL A 71 7.52 -5.89 -11.77
C VAL A 71 8.56 -6.87 -11.24
N HIS A 72 8.76 -7.97 -11.97
CA HIS A 72 9.86 -8.90 -11.76
C HIS A 72 11.00 -8.54 -12.69
N PHE A 73 12.14 -8.17 -12.12
CA PHE A 73 13.32 -7.83 -12.89
C PHE A 73 14.48 -8.78 -12.60
N ASN A 74 14.92 -9.50 -13.64
CA ASN A 74 16.17 -10.26 -13.60
C ASN A 74 17.07 -9.81 -14.75
N ALA A 75 18.07 -8.98 -14.41
CA ALA A 75 19.03 -8.43 -15.37
C ALA A 75 19.82 -9.51 -16.14
N CYS A 76 20.13 -10.63 -15.50
CA CYS A 76 20.93 -11.70 -16.10
C CYS A 76 20.14 -12.54 -17.10
N LEU A 77 18.83 -12.71 -16.87
CA LEU A 77 17.94 -13.51 -17.72
C LEU A 77 17.12 -12.66 -18.70
N ALA A 78 17.30 -11.33 -18.71
CA ALA A 78 16.50 -10.37 -19.48
C ALA A 78 14.98 -10.54 -19.28
N ILE A 79 14.57 -11.00 -18.08
CA ILE A 79 13.16 -11.15 -17.72
C ILE A 79 12.68 -9.81 -17.17
N HIS A 80 11.64 -9.29 -17.82
CA HIS A 80 10.90 -8.11 -17.41
C HIS A 80 9.41 -8.45 -17.48
N GLU A 81 8.93 -9.16 -16.46
CA GLU A 81 7.54 -9.56 -16.35
C GLU A 81 6.78 -8.56 -15.47
N GLN A 82 5.65 -8.09 -15.99
CA GLN A 82 4.76 -7.18 -15.30
C GLN A 82 3.41 -7.86 -15.15
N ALA A 83 2.90 -7.89 -13.93
CA ALA A 83 1.53 -8.31 -13.63
C ALA A 83 0.79 -7.14 -12.97
N ARG A 84 -0.51 -7.01 -13.24
CA ARG A 84 -1.34 -6.03 -12.55
C ARG A 84 -1.97 -6.71 -11.34
N GLU A 85 -1.75 -6.14 -10.18
CA GLU A 85 -2.15 -6.68 -8.89
C GLU A 85 -2.91 -5.64 -8.08
N GLU A 86 -3.65 -6.12 -7.07
CA GLU A 86 -4.47 -5.28 -6.22
C GLU A 86 -4.33 -5.68 -4.75
N MET A 87 -4.37 -4.69 -3.86
CA MET A 87 -4.28 -4.93 -2.43
C MET A 87 -5.24 -4.04 -1.65
N LYS A 88 -6.03 -4.66 -0.76
CA LYS A 88 -6.85 -3.95 0.21
C LYS A 88 -6.00 -3.49 1.39
N ILE A 89 -5.95 -2.18 1.61
CA ILE A 89 -5.20 -1.52 2.67
C ILE A 89 -6.17 -0.88 3.65
N LYS A 90 -5.93 -1.05 4.95
CA LYS A 90 -6.66 -0.32 5.99
C LYS A 90 -5.99 1.01 6.25
N PHE A 91 -6.76 2.03 6.59
CA PHE A 91 -6.23 3.31 7.01
C PHE A 91 -6.85 3.80 8.31
N GLU A 92 -6.07 4.57 9.05
CA GLU A 92 -6.47 5.29 10.26
C GLU A 92 -5.88 6.71 10.21
N ILE A 93 -6.71 7.70 10.49
CA ILE A 93 -6.35 9.11 10.59
C ILE A 93 -6.25 9.47 12.07
N ASP A 94 -5.03 9.64 12.55
CA ASP A 94 -4.76 10.10 13.90
C ASP A 94 -4.71 11.63 13.92
N GLY A 95 -5.81 12.24 14.33
CA GLY A 95 -5.93 13.70 14.47
C GLY A 95 -5.08 14.30 15.59
N HIS A 96 -4.60 13.50 16.55
CA HIS A 96 -3.71 14.00 17.62
C HIS A 96 -2.27 14.10 17.15
N SER A 97 -1.78 13.09 16.43
CA SER A 97 -0.43 13.08 15.88
C SER A 97 -0.33 13.67 14.47
N GLN A 98 -1.46 14.04 13.86
CA GLN A 98 -1.58 14.58 12.50
C GLN A 98 -0.99 13.62 11.47
N LYS A 99 -1.42 12.35 11.54
CA LYS A 99 -0.87 11.26 10.73
C LYS A 99 -1.93 10.41 10.08
N LEU A 100 -1.61 9.92 8.89
CA LEU A 100 -2.31 8.83 8.22
C LEU A 100 -1.49 7.56 8.41
N ILE A 101 -2.08 6.56 9.05
CA ILE A 101 -1.48 5.26 9.27
C ILE A 101 -2.13 4.29 8.28
N LEU A 102 -1.31 3.70 7.41
CA LEU A 102 -1.72 2.63 6.52
C LEU A 102 -1.30 1.29 7.12
N THR A 103 -2.19 0.30 7.01
CA THR A 103 -1.93 -1.07 7.47
C THR A 103 -2.31 -2.03 6.36
N GLY A 104 -1.33 -2.77 5.84
CA GLY A 104 -1.59 -3.74 4.80
C GLY A 104 -2.21 -5.04 5.34
N PRO A 105 -2.49 -6.00 4.46
CA PRO A 105 -3.07 -7.27 4.84
C PRO A 105 -2.12 -8.06 5.74
N TYR A 106 -2.69 -8.90 6.58
CA TYR A 106 -1.93 -9.91 7.31
C TYR A 106 -1.55 -11.04 6.36
N TRP A 107 -0.26 -11.23 6.13
CA TRP A 107 0.28 -12.34 5.36
C TRP A 107 0.94 -13.33 6.33
N PRO A 108 0.33 -14.50 6.61
CA PRO A 108 0.96 -15.49 7.47
C PRO A 108 2.28 -15.91 6.84
N GLU A 109 3.37 -15.75 7.59
CA GLU A 109 4.62 -16.36 7.16
C GLU A 109 4.44 -17.86 7.30
N ARG A 110 4.41 -18.57 6.17
CA ARG A 110 4.64 -20.01 6.20
C ARG A 110 6.10 -20.17 6.64
N GLY A 111 6.29 -20.51 7.92
CA GLY A 111 7.53 -21.12 8.36
C GLY A 111 7.78 -22.34 7.48
N MET A 112 9.05 -22.66 7.19
CA MET A 112 9.38 -24.00 6.72
C MET A 112 8.71 -24.96 7.71
N ASP A 113 7.76 -25.77 7.23
CA ASP A 113 7.42 -26.99 7.96
C ASP A 113 8.75 -27.72 8.14
N GLU A 114 9.22 -27.83 9.38
CA GLU A 114 10.36 -28.67 9.72
C GLU A 114 9.96 -30.10 9.33
N ILE A 115 10.48 -30.56 8.20
CA ILE A 115 10.41 -31.96 7.76
C ILE A 115 11.48 -32.80 8.44
#